data_AF-A8ZZL8-F1
#
_entry.id   AF-A8ZZL8-F1
#
_cell.length_a   1.000
_cell.length_b   1.000
_cell.length_c   1.000
_cell.angle_alpha   90.00
_cell.angle_beta   90.00
_cell.angle_gamma   90.00
#
_symmetry.space_group_name_H-M   'P 1'
#
loop_
_entity.id
_entity.type
_entity.pdbx_description
1 polymer ?
#
loop_
_entity_poly.entity_id
_entity_poly.type
_entity_poly.pdbx_seq_one_letter_code
_entity_poly.pdbx_strand_id
1 'polypeptide(L)' 'MFTALDWLAQPTTHIPNHREHMVRYYGHYSNKSRGQRIKAGRDDGIAQIIDTGLSNKAFRKSWALDTEDI' A
#
# COMPACT_ATOMS: atom_id res chain seq x y z
N MET A 1 35.20 -6.57 -9.57
CA MET A 1 35.11 -5.25 -8.92
C MET A 1 33.67 -4.80 -9.04
N PHE A 2 33.02 -4.44 -7.94
CA PHE A 2 31.60 -4.05 -7.94
C PHE A 2 31.52 -2.53 -8.03
N THR A 3 30.75 -2.00 -8.99
CA THR A 3 30.62 -0.56 -9.19
C THR A 3 29.46 0.00 -8.38
N ALA A 4 29.45 1.32 -8.17
CA ALA A 4 28.33 2.01 -7.54
C ALA A 4 27.01 1.81 -8.32
N LEU A 5 27.08 1.67 -9.64
CA LEU A 5 25.91 1.38 -10.48
C LEU A 5 25.38 -0.04 -10.25
N ASP A 6 26.27 -1.02 -10.09
CA ASP A 6 25.87 -2.41 -9.81
C ASP A 6 25.16 -2.50 -8.45
N TRP A 7 25.59 -1.70 -7.48
CA TRP A 7 24.94 -1.60 -6.16
C TRP A 7 23.53 -1.02 -6.27
N LEU A 8 23.33 0.01 -7.10
CA LEU A 8 22.03 0.65 -7.29
C LEU A 8 21.07 -0.19 -8.15
N ALA A 9 21.59 -0.97 -9.09
CA ALA A 9 20.80 -1.84 -9.95
C ALA A 9 20.11 -2.97 -9.16
N GLN A 10 20.80 -3.58 -8.20
CA GLN A 10 20.23 -4.66 -7.39
C GLN A 10 18.92 -4.28 -6.66
N PRO A 11 18.83 -3.17 -5.91
CA PRO A 11 17.60 -2.78 -5.25
C PRO A 11 16.53 -2.30 -6.23
N THR A 12 16.91 -1.69 -7.36
CA THR A 12 15.91 -1.19 -8.31
C THR A 12 15.23 -2.31 -9.11
N THR A 13 15.89 -3.45 -9.32
CA THR A 13 15.30 -4.60 -10.03
C THR A 13 14.12 -5.27 -9.32
N HIS A 14 14.00 -5.13 -8.00
CA HIS A 14 12.85 -5.68 -7.25
C HIS A 14 11.71 -4.68 -7.07
N ILE A 15 11.90 -3.42 -7.48
CA ILE A 15 10.85 -2.40 -7.46
C ILE A 15 9.94 -2.65 -8.68
N PRO A 16 8.65 -2.94 -8.48
CA PRO A 16 7.73 -3.16 -9.59
C PRO A 16 7.43 -1.85 -10.32
N ASN A 17 6.99 -1.91 -11.58
CA ASN A 17 6.66 -0.71 -12.33
C ASN A 17 5.46 0.04 -11.71
N HIS A 18 5.30 1.30 -12.10
CA HIS A 18 4.16 2.10 -11.66
C HIS A 18 2.83 1.37 -11.93
N ARG A 19 2.06 1.14 -10.85
CA ARG A 19 0.78 0.40 -10.80
C ARG A 19 0.89 -1.13 -10.86
N GLU A 20 2.09 -1.70 -10.88
CA GLU A 20 2.33 -3.11 -10.61
C GLU A 20 2.47 -3.33 -9.10
N HIS A 21 1.50 -3.99 -8.48
CA HIS A 21 1.55 -4.31 -7.05
C HIS A 21 2.41 -5.55 -6.80
N MET A 22 3.35 -5.48 -5.83
CA MET A 22 4.16 -6.63 -5.40
C MET A 22 3.34 -7.77 -4.78
N VAL A 23 2.19 -7.45 -4.16
CA VAL A 23 1.31 -8.45 -3.52
C VAL A 23 -0.12 -8.24 -4.00
N ARG A 24 -0.55 -9.09 -4.93
CA ARG A 24 -1.95 -9.16 -5.36
C ARG A 24 -2.67 -10.17 -4.48
N TYR A 25 -3.24 -9.71 -3.36
CA TYR A 25 -4.23 -10.53 -2.65
C TYR A 25 -5.46 -10.64 -3.55
N TYR A 26 -5.59 -11.76 -4.26
CA TYR A 26 -6.81 -12.12 -4.97
C TYR A 26 -7.76 -12.88 -4.03
N GLY A 27 -9.01 -13.06 -4.46
CA GLY A 27 -10.00 -13.80 -3.67
C GLY A 27 -10.47 -13.05 -2.44
N HIS A 28 -10.67 -13.78 -1.33
CA HIS A 28 -11.39 -13.29 -0.15
C HIS A 28 -10.73 -12.05 0.50
N TYR A 29 -9.39 -11.96 0.50
CA TYR A 29 -8.65 -10.85 1.13
C TYR A 29 -8.40 -9.63 0.23
N SER A 30 -8.80 -9.69 -1.05
CA SER A 30 -8.64 -8.55 -1.96
C SER A 30 -9.45 -7.33 -1.51
N ASN A 31 -8.95 -6.11 -1.75
CA ASN A 31 -9.69 -4.87 -1.48
C ASN A 31 -11.05 -4.85 -2.19
N LYS A 32 -11.13 -5.42 -3.41
CA LYS A 32 -12.37 -5.55 -4.17
C LYS A 32 -13.37 -6.45 -3.44
N SER A 33 -12.98 -7.68 -3.09
CA SER A 33 -13.87 -8.62 -2.39
C SER A 33 -14.29 -8.12 -1.02
N ARG A 34 -13.38 -7.45 -0.29
CA ARG A 34 -13.71 -6.78 0.98
C ARG A 34 -14.73 -5.67 0.79
N GLY A 35 -14.51 -4.79 -0.19
CA GLY A 35 -15.46 -3.72 -0.52
C GLY A 35 -16.85 -4.25 -0.91
N GLN A 36 -16.91 -5.38 -1.61
CA GLN A 36 -18.20 -6.04 -1.92
C GLN A 36 -18.89 -6.59 -0.67
N ARG A 37 -18.15 -7.16 0.29
CA ARG A 37 -18.71 -7.64 1.56
C ARG A 37 -19.21 -6.52 2.45
N ILE A 38 -18.46 -5.43 2.56
CA ILE A 38 -18.89 -4.20 3.27
C ILE A 38 -20.19 -3.68 2.67
N LYS A 39 -20.28 -3.56 1.33
CA LYS A 39 -21.53 -3.15 0.65
C LYS A 39 -22.71 -4.09 0.89
N ALA A 40 -22.43 -5.39 1.06
CA ALA A 40 -23.45 -6.40 1.35
C ALA A 40 -23.80 -6.50 2.85
N GLY A 41 -23.25 -5.64 3.70
CA GLY A 41 -23.48 -5.66 5.15
C GLY A 41 -22.87 -6.88 5.87
N ARG A 42 -21.90 -7.56 5.23
CA ARG A 42 -21.21 -8.74 5.77
C ARG A 42 -19.76 -8.38 6.09
N ASP A 43 -19.55 -7.33 6.89
CA ASP A 43 -18.19 -6.97 7.29
C ASP A 43 -17.68 -8.02 8.30
N ASP A 44 -16.51 -8.59 8.03
CA ASP A 44 -15.93 -9.67 8.83
C ASP A 44 -15.25 -9.15 10.12
N GLY A 45 -15.39 -7.85 10.41
CA GLY A 45 -14.74 -7.19 11.55
C GLY A 45 -13.22 -7.12 11.44
N ILE A 46 -12.64 -7.44 10.27
CA ILE A 46 -11.21 -7.31 10.04
C ILE A 46 -10.87 -5.82 10.10
N ALA A 47 -10.06 -5.44 11.09
CA ALA A 47 -9.63 -4.08 11.33
C ALA A 47 -9.24 -3.41 10.01
N GLN A 48 -10.05 -2.43 9.62
CA GLN A 48 -9.77 -1.63 8.45
C GLN A 48 -8.52 -0.80 8.72
N ILE A 49 -7.87 -0.43 7.61
CA ILE A 49 -6.84 0.61 7.46
C ILE A 49 -6.62 1.39 8.76
N ILE A 50 -5.40 1.30 9.31
CA ILE A 50 -4.91 2.05 10.48
C ILE A 50 -5.65 3.39 10.54
N ASP A 51 -6.45 3.61 11.59
CA ASP A 51 -7.11 4.90 11.76
C ASP A 51 -6.03 5.92 12.08
N THR A 52 -5.63 6.66 11.06
CA THR A 52 -4.59 7.67 11.19
C THR A 52 -5.17 9.03 11.59
N GLY A 53 -6.49 9.16 11.78
CA GLY A 53 -7.16 10.44 11.99
C GLY A 53 -7.05 11.43 10.81
N LEU A 54 -6.44 11.01 9.69
CA LEU A 54 -6.22 11.84 8.51
C LEU A 54 -7.33 11.62 7.49
N SER A 55 -7.73 12.69 6.79
CA SER A 55 -8.61 12.55 5.63
C SER A 55 -7.98 11.64 4.57
N ASN A 56 -8.80 10.90 3.81
CA ASN A 56 -8.33 10.02 2.73
C ASN A 56 -7.37 10.70 1.74
N LYS A 57 -7.56 12.01 1.49
CA LYS A 57 -6.69 12.81 0.62
C LYS A 57 -5.32 13.07 1.24
N ALA A 58 -5.27 13.32 2.55
CA ALA A 58 -4.04 13.51 3.30
C ALA A 58 -3.31 12.17 3.50
N PHE A 59 -4.04 11.09 3.83
CA PHE A 59 -3.48 9.74 3.97
C PHE A 59 -2.77 9.25 2.70
N ARG A 60 -3.31 9.52 1.51
CA ARG A 60 -2.65 9.15 0.23
C ARG A 60 -1.36 9.91 -0.06
N LYS A 61 -1.06 10.95 0.72
CA LYS A 61 0.15 11.76 0.66
C LYS A 61 1.01 11.63 1.92
N SER A 62 0.67 10.71 2.85
CA SER A 62 1.41 10.55 4.10
C SER A 62 2.86 10.14 3.90
N TRP A 63 3.17 9.47 2.78
CA TRP A 63 4.53 9.15 2.35
C TRP A 63 5.41 10.39 2.05
N ALA A 64 4.80 11.57 1.93
CA ALA A 64 5.48 12.83 1.63
C ALA A 64 5.37 13.85 2.78
N LEU A 65 4.76 13.49 3.91
CA LEU A 65 4.74 14.32 5.11
C LEU A 65 5.99 13.98 5.93
N ASP A 66 6.78 15.00 6.29
CA ASP A 66 7.85 14.82 7.27
C ASP A 66 7.25 14.67 8.67
N THR A 67 7.90 13.87 9.52
CA THR A 67 7.45 13.53 10.87
C THR A 67 7.35 14.72 11.83
N GLU A 68 7.73 15.92 11.40
CA GLU A 68 7.69 17.16 12.17
C GLU A 68 6.36 17.93 12.01
N ASP A 69 5.51 17.55 11.05
CA ASP A 69 4.21 18.19 10.75
C ASP A 69 3.00 17.46 11.39
N ILE A 70 3.22 16.52 12.33
CA ILE A 70 2.17 15.78 13.07
C ILE A 70 2.05 16.28 14.50
#